data_AF-A0A9N8HTA7-F1
#
_entry.id   AF-A0A9N8HTA7-F1
#
_cell.length_a   1.000
_cell.length_b   1.000
_cell.length_c   1.000
_cell.angle_alpha   90.00
_cell.angle_beta   90.00
_cell.angle_gamma   90.00
#
_symmetry.space_group_name_H-M   'P 1'
#
loop_
_entity.id
_entity.type
_entity.pdbx_description
1 polymer ?
#
loop_
_entity_poly.entity_id
_entity_poly.type
_entity_poly.pdbx_seq_one_letter_code
_entity_poly.pdbx_strand_id
1 'polypeptide(L)'
;MLHSLPSQSSRCFLLLARRRSLHPWKRPRRFLCGTTNPPKKKVSCTIVSYLTDIEGDGSYLDRYVEQSRVLQFVPTDPRNTNNPISHNKNFSSCAYFPYDRCLDFGDDRGMLIFGGDIWDKGGSDLYVIRQLLDFKRRYPDRVHLIMGNRDINKMRIHQEMGSNNQEDLPPHDGVYWLRNHLQSTNAGDESSIVPSQTSASERLQFLLGRTMGSPNAFESRRLELQRERQLVADKNNTTISISDRDVVQSYRESCHPVTGEMGNYLANATLAFSLGALFVVHGALPLTNPVLQQQIIKEEAESSHNQQSADCWKDLSFAMPWTSESGSQEASPSSSITTAKKAIHDWVDALNQFARESIDAWQQEADNDPPEEKGSVWATNGGYSKEFPAYKLTQYGMGWTPDGKRNPTVVYSSWAVDGMPLRFVPGDDNKEDSLFARLVREFFRQSNIKLILSGHQPQGDMPLPIRIFEETQSTTRGHGEDEQLQLGWVLCCDTSYSGDTNWVNRDRQNMGRGRGPGFRGDVAVAETLVTIDNEGRLQDVRWHGVLCDGTLYETENLLSSSSCAPSVGYLADGDWLPDQDGTPHETPWWTKALMADGSVLLSTAKGYDVSNYMAKPHQSQGPAEEAPSQK
;
A
#
# COMPACT_ATOMS: atom_id res chain seq x y z
N MET A 1 15.41 24.06 63.18
CA MET A 1 14.90 22.69 63.01
C MET A 1 15.96 21.88 62.31
N LEU A 2 16.68 21.10 63.10
CA LEU A 2 17.69 20.13 62.68
C LEU A 2 16.99 18.83 62.30
N HIS A 3 17.42 18.16 61.23
CA HIS A 3 17.84 16.75 61.32
C HIS A 3 18.70 16.38 60.11
N SER A 4 19.68 15.56 60.41
CA SER A 4 20.85 15.17 59.63
C SER A 4 20.78 13.69 59.21
N LEU A 5 21.58 13.34 58.19
CA LEU A 5 22.08 12.01 57.76
C LEU A 5 21.24 11.20 56.75
N PRO A 6 21.83 10.22 56.01
CA PRO A 6 23.10 10.27 55.28
C PRO A 6 23.05 9.61 53.87
N SER A 7 24.13 9.83 53.12
CA SER A 7 24.50 9.17 51.86
C SER A 7 24.68 7.64 51.97
N GLN A 8 24.16 6.86 51.01
CA GLN A 8 24.77 5.59 50.55
C GLN A 8 24.39 5.23 49.10
N SER A 9 25.43 5.11 48.26
CA SER A 9 25.63 4.16 47.15
C SER A 9 24.46 3.79 46.23
N SER A 10 24.41 4.42 45.05
CA SER A 10 23.68 3.92 43.88
C SER A 10 24.41 2.72 43.28
N ARG A 11 23.93 1.50 43.59
CA ARG A 11 24.24 0.31 42.80
C ARG A 11 23.41 0.36 41.51
N CYS A 12 24.09 0.47 40.37
CA CYS A 12 23.51 0.26 39.05
C CYS A 12 22.89 -1.14 38.97
N PHE A 13 21.57 -1.21 38.84
CA PHE A 13 20.88 -2.43 38.41
C PHE A 13 21.03 -2.54 36.89
N LEU A 14 22.05 -3.28 36.47
CA LEU A 14 22.16 -3.86 35.14
C LEU A 14 21.06 -4.92 35.00
N LEU A 15 19.90 -4.52 34.47
CA LEU A 15 18.89 -5.45 33.97
C LEU A 15 19.42 -6.09 32.68
N LEU A 16 20.13 -7.21 32.86
CA LEU A 16 20.40 -8.19 31.82
C LEU A 16 19.05 -8.68 31.27
N ALA A 17 18.63 -8.10 30.15
CA ALA A 17 17.61 -8.68 29.30
C ALA A 17 18.12 -10.05 28.84
N ARG A 18 17.62 -11.12 29.45
CA ARG A 18 17.80 -12.49 28.97
C ARG A 18 17.20 -12.55 27.57
N ARG A 19 18.05 -12.42 26.54
CA ARG A 19 17.78 -12.91 25.19
C ARG A 19 17.40 -14.39 25.33
N ARG A 20 16.10 -14.70 25.26
CA ARG A 20 15.67 -16.06 24.92
C ARG A 20 16.12 -16.28 23.49
N SER A 21 17.20 -17.04 23.35
CA SER A 21 17.62 -17.66 22.10
C SER A 21 16.42 -18.41 21.52
N LEU A 22 15.76 -17.82 20.53
CA LEU A 22 14.91 -18.57 19.62
C LEU A 22 15.85 -19.53 18.89
N HIS A 23 15.70 -20.83 19.12
CA HIS A 23 16.47 -21.85 18.44
C HIS A 23 16.29 -21.70 16.92
N PRO A 24 17.36 -21.84 16.12
CA PRO A 24 17.23 -21.91 14.67
C PRO A 24 16.41 -23.15 14.32
N TRP A 25 15.24 -22.94 13.73
CA TRP A 25 14.38 -24.01 13.26
C TRP A 25 15.10 -24.78 12.15
N LYS A 26 15.29 -26.08 12.36
CA LYS A 26 15.61 -27.02 11.29
C LYS A 26 14.36 -27.17 10.44
N ARG A 27 14.47 -26.85 9.14
CA ARG A 27 13.41 -27.07 8.13
C ARG A 27 12.77 -28.47 8.30
N PRO A 28 11.44 -28.60 8.34
CA PRO A 28 10.81 -29.91 8.44
C PRO A 28 11.16 -30.76 7.22
N ARG A 29 11.64 -31.99 7.46
CA ARG A 29 11.89 -32.98 6.41
C ARG A 29 10.54 -33.40 5.81
N ARG A 30 10.37 -33.20 4.51
CA ARG A 30 9.24 -33.71 3.72
C ARG A 30 9.14 -35.23 3.89
N PHE A 31 8.03 -35.71 4.45
CA PHE A 31 7.61 -37.10 4.28
C PHE A 31 6.93 -37.24 2.92
N LEU A 32 7.58 -37.96 2.01
CA LEU A 32 7.00 -38.38 0.73
C LEU A 32 6.25 -39.69 0.94
N CYS A 33 4.93 -39.64 1.00
CA CYS A 33 4.09 -40.82 0.82
C CYS A 33 3.92 -41.05 -0.69
N GLY A 34 4.37 -42.19 -1.17
CA GLY A 34 4.42 -42.52 -2.59
C GLY A 34 3.08 -43.02 -3.13
N THR A 35 2.53 -42.29 -4.10
CA THR A 35 1.65 -42.85 -5.13
C THR A 35 2.19 -42.42 -6.49
N THR A 36 2.57 -43.42 -7.30
CA THR A 36 3.24 -43.24 -8.59
C THR A 36 2.23 -42.81 -9.67
N ASN A 37 1.96 -41.52 -9.74
CA ASN A 37 1.44 -40.90 -10.96
C ASN A 37 2.62 -40.56 -11.90
N PRO A 38 2.45 -40.67 -13.24
CA PRO A 38 3.47 -40.25 -14.18
C PRO A 38 3.87 -38.79 -13.90
N PRO A 39 5.16 -38.42 -14.04
CA PRO A 39 5.63 -37.08 -13.71
C PRO A 39 4.92 -36.06 -14.60
N LYS A 40 3.91 -35.39 -14.06
CA LYS A 40 3.32 -34.21 -14.69
C LYS A 40 4.47 -33.27 -14.99
N LYS A 41 4.62 -32.89 -16.27
CA LYS A 41 5.61 -31.92 -16.74
C LYS A 41 5.53 -30.72 -15.78
N LYS A 42 6.57 -30.50 -14.98
CA LYS A 42 6.55 -29.49 -13.91
C LYS A 42 6.39 -28.14 -14.61
N VAL A 43 5.19 -27.57 -14.54
CA VAL A 43 4.92 -26.24 -15.09
C VAL A 43 5.85 -25.29 -14.36
N SER A 44 6.65 -24.54 -15.12
CA SER A 44 7.45 -23.47 -14.53
C SER A 44 6.46 -22.39 -14.07
N CYS A 45 6.60 -21.95 -12.82
CA CYS A 45 5.74 -20.93 -12.24
C CYS A 45 6.62 -19.86 -11.61
N THR A 46 6.16 -18.61 -11.68
CA THR A 46 6.70 -17.47 -10.94
C THR A 46 6.00 -17.38 -9.59
N ILE A 47 6.75 -17.09 -8.53
CA ILE A 47 6.23 -16.85 -7.18
C ILE A 47 6.44 -15.38 -6.86
N VAL A 48 5.35 -14.62 -6.86
CA VAL A 48 5.33 -13.20 -6.56
C VAL A 48 5.15 -13.02 -5.05
N SER A 49 6.05 -12.27 -4.44
CA SER A 49 5.91 -11.69 -3.10
C SER A 49 5.43 -10.24 -3.26
N TYR A 50 4.35 -9.87 -2.56
CA TYR A 50 3.79 -8.52 -2.58
C TYR A 50 3.97 -7.84 -1.22
N LEU A 51 4.53 -6.63 -1.25
CA LEU A 51 4.87 -5.81 -0.09
C LEU A 51 4.51 -4.36 -0.40
N THR A 52 3.86 -3.65 0.52
CA THR A 52 3.40 -2.27 0.29
C THR A 52 3.36 -1.49 1.60
N ASP A 53 3.32 -0.16 1.50
CA ASP A 53 3.07 0.75 2.62
C ASP A 53 4.05 0.50 3.79
N ILE A 54 5.33 0.30 3.48
CA ILE A 54 6.36 0.18 4.54
C ILE A 54 6.48 1.50 5.30
N GLU A 55 6.26 2.63 4.61
CA GLU A 55 6.32 3.98 5.18
C GLU A 55 7.60 4.20 6.01
N GLY A 56 8.74 3.64 5.62
CA GLY A 56 10.04 3.80 6.27
C GLY A 56 10.28 2.86 7.45
N ASP A 57 9.41 1.88 7.71
CA ASP A 57 9.60 0.91 8.79
C ASP A 57 10.64 -0.17 8.43
N GLY A 58 11.92 0.16 8.64
CA GLY A 58 13.04 -0.76 8.42
C GLY A 58 12.98 -2.01 9.31
N SER A 59 12.41 -1.92 10.51
CA SER A 59 12.26 -3.09 11.39
C SER A 59 11.21 -4.07 10.85
N TYR A 60 10.13 -3.54 10.27
CA TYR A 60 9.15 -4.36 9.57
C TYR A 60 9.73 -5.01 8.32
N LEU A 61 10.48 -4.26 7.49
CA LEU A 61 11.18 -4.84 6.33
C LEU A 61 12.08 -5.99 6.77
N ASP A 62 12.83 -5.82 7.86
CA ASP A 62 13.70 -6.87 8.37
C ASP A 62 12.94 -8.14 8.74
N ARG A 63 11.85 -8.01 9.51
CA ARG A 63 11.00 -9.15 9.88
C ARG A 63 10.33 -9.80 8.67
N TYR A 64 9.91 -8.99 7.69
CA TYR A 64 9.32 -9.47 6.44
C TYR A 64 10.31 -10.37 5.70
N VAL A 65 11.53 -9.89 5.51
CA VAL A 65 12.57 -10.64 4.78
C VAL A 65 13.01 -11.89 5.57
N GLU A 66 13.09 -11.82 6.90
CA GLU A 66 13.42 -12.97 7.75
C GLU A 66 12.40 -14.10 7.66
N GLN A 67 11.12 -13.77 7.42
CA GLN A 67 10.03 -14.75 7.31
C GLN A 67 9.67 -15.08 5.87
N SER A 68 10.20 -14.32 4.90
CA SER A 68 9.79 -14.41 3.51
C SER A 68 10.12 -15.78 2.91
N ARG A 69 9.23 -16.27 2.05
CA ARG A 69 9.48 -17.46 1.22
C ARG A 69 10.19 -17.13 -0.10
N VAL A 70 10.31 -15.86 -0.44
CA VAL A 70 10.83 -15.37 -1.73
C VAL A 70 12.10 -14.55 -1.56
N LEU A 71 12.16 -13.73 -0.51
CA LEU A 71 13.24 -12.79 -0.22
C LEU A 71 14.17 -13.33 0.87
N GLN A 72 15.40 -12.86 0.83
CA GLN A 72 16.39 -13.06 1.89
C GLN A 72 17.34 -11.86 1.95
N PHE A 73 18.03 -11.68 3.07
CA PHE A 73 19.21 -10.83 3.11
C PHE A 73 20.46 -11.63 2.80
N VAL A 74 21.30 -11.10 1.92
CA VAL A 74 22.64 -11.62 1.65
C VAL A 74 23.70 -10.58 2.04
N PRO A 75 24.86 -11.01 2.56
CA PRO A 75 25.97 -10.10 2.81
C PRO A 75 26.38 -9.34 1.55
N THR A 76 26.74 -8.07 1.69
CA THR A 76 27.32 -7.25 0.62
C THR A 76 28.37 -6.31 1.20
N ASP A 77 29.34 -5.92 0.38
CA ASP A 77 30.28 -4.88 0.78
C ASP A 77 29.56 -3.51 0.78
N PRO A 78 29.65 -2.73 1.87
CA PRO A 78 29.17 -1.36 1.90
C PRO A 78 29.85 -0.51 0.81
N ARG A 79 29.06 0.28 0.09
CA ARG A 79 29.53 1.22 -0.92
C ARG A 79 29.46 2.63 -0.35
N ASN A 80 30.56 3.05 0.29
CA ASN A 80 30.63 4.31 1.04
C ASN A 80 31.20 5.48 0.22
N THR A 81 31.54 5.26 -1.06
CA THR A 81 32.13 6.33 -1.86
C THR A 81 31.06 7.26 -2.42
N ASN A 82 31.00 8.48 -1.90
CA ASN A 82 30.30 9.61 -2.53
C ASN A 82 31.00 10.11 -3.82
N ASN A 83 31.92 9.33 -4.40
CA ASN A 83 32.71 9.78 -5.55
C ASN A 83 31.77 9.92 -6.76
N PRO A 84 31.49 11.15 -7.24
CA PRO A 84 30.69 11.35 -8.44
C PRO A 84 31.62 11.09 -9.63
N ILE A 85 31.94 9.82 -9.90
CA ILE A 85 32.79 9.49 -11.05
C ILE A 85 31.94 9.27 -12.30
N SER A 86 32.08 10.27 -13.18
CA SER A 86 31.84 10.30 -14.61
C SER A 86 30.55 11.01 -15.05
N HIS A 87 30.75 12.06 -15.86
CA HIS A 87 29.76 12.77 -16.68
C HIS A 87 29.08 11.86 -17.73
N ASN A 88 29.03 10.55 -17.51
CA ASN A 88 28.23 9.66 -18.32
C ASN A 88 26.78 9.79 -17.84
N LYS A 89 26.00 10.60 -18.55
CA LYS A 89 24.58 10.90 -18.28
C LYS A 89 23.65 9.67 -18.17
N ASN A 90 24.20 8.46 -18.31
CA ASN A 90 23.46 7.20 -18.31
C ASN A 90 23.52 6.42 -16.99
N PHE A 91 24.30 6.84 -15.97
CA PHE A 91 24.31 6.19 -14.65
C PHE A 91 24.53 7.21 -13.53
N SER A 92 23.43 7.77 -13.02
CA SER A 92 23.40 8.78 -11.96
C SER A 92 23.15 8.15 -10.57
N SER A 93 23.92 8.59 -9.57
CA SER A 93 23.77 8.46 -8.10
C SER A 93 23.63 7.09 -7.38
N CYS A 94 23.54 5.94 -8.05
CA CYS A 94 23.31 4.63 -7.41
C CYS A 94 24.54 3.98 -6.68
N ALA A 95 25.51 4.78 -6.23
CA ALA A 95 26.74 4.28 -5.61
C ALA A 95 26.68 4.21 -4.08
N TYR A 96 25.93 5.08 -3.39
CA TYR A 96 25.93 5.08 -1.92
C TYR A 96 24.99 4.01 -1.36
N PHE A 97 25.57 3.06 -0.62
CA PHE A 97 24.85 1.98 0.05
C PHE A 97 25.66 1.56 1.28
N PRO A 98 25.39 2.14 2.46
CA PRO A 98 26.25 1.98 3.63
C PRO A 98 26.01 0.68 4.41
N TYR A 99 25.15 -0.21 3.92
CA TYR A 99 24.73 -1.42 4.63
C TYR A 99 25.58 -2.63 4.22
N ASP A 100 25.77 -3.55 5.16
CA ASP A 100 26.54 -4.78 5.02
C ASP A 100 25.70 -5.98 4.51
N ARG A 101 24.42 -5.75 4.25
CA ARG A 101 23.49 -6.72 3.66
C ARG A 101 22.52 -6.06 2.69
N CYS A 102 22.16 -6.77 1.64
CA CYS A 102 21.18 -6.34 0.65
C CYS A 102 20.10 -7.39 0.42
N LEU A 103 18.96 -6.97 -0.14
CA LEU A 103 17.89 -7.88 -0.53
C LEU A 103 18.33 -8.81 -1.67
N ASP A 104 17.93 -10.06 -1.62
CA ASP A 104 18.10 -11.00 -2.72
C ASP A 104 16.93 -11.99 -2.80
N PHE A 105 16.81 -12.67 -3.93
CA PHE A 105 15.87 -13.78 -4.07
C PHE A 105 16.44 -15.06 -3.45
N GLY A 106 15.62 -15.78 -2.71
CA GLY A 106 15.95 -17.13 -2.21
C GLY A 106 15.76 -18.23 -3.24
N ASP A 107 15.07 -17.95 -4.34
CA ASP A 107 14.68 -18.90 -5.40
C ASP A 107 14.69 -18.19 -6.77
N ASP A 108 15.00 -18.94 -7.85
CA ASP A 108 15.08 -18.41 -9.21
C ASP A 108 13.71 -18.03 -9.81
N ARG A 109 12.62 -18.53 -9.21
CA ARG A 109 11.24 -18.22 -9.58
C ARG A 109 10.65 -17.01 -8.86
N GLY A 110 11.39 -16.44 -7.90
CA GLY A 110 10.91 -15.33 -7.09
C GLY A 110 10.66 -14.05 -7.91
N MET A 111 9.66 -13.28 -7.52
CA MET A 111 9.42 -11.93 -8.03
C MET A 111 8.97 -11.07 -6.86
N LEU A 112 9.39 -9.81 -6.84
CA LEU A 112 8.91 -8.83 -5.88
C LEU A 112 8.07 -7.78 -6.63
N ILE A 113 6.87 -7.52 -6.12
CA ILE A 113 6.12 -6.31 -6.48
C ILE A 113 6.00 -5.48 -5.21
N PHE A 114 6.58 -4.27 -5.23
CA PHE A 114 6.44 -3.31 -4.15
C PHE A 114 5.30 -2.33 -4.48
N GLY A 115 4.25 -2.31 -3.66
CA GLY A 115 2.97 -1.65 -3.92
C GLY A 115 2.91 -0.14 -3.69
N GLY A 116 4.01 0.50 -3.30
CA GLY A 116 4.09 1.94 -3.07
C GLY A 116 4.12 2.34 -1.60
N ASP A 117 4.20 3.65 -1.36
CA ASP A 117 4.27 4.32 -0.06
C ASP A 117 5.49 3.86 0.77
N ILE A 118 6.69 4.22 0.28
CA ILE A 118 7.97 3.83 0.90
C ILE A 118 8.33 4.69 2.10
N TRP A 119 8.05 6.00 2.09
CA TRP A 119 8.53 6.96 3.11
C TRP A 119 7.44 7.34 4.12
N ASP A 120 7.86 7.80 5.31
CA ASP A 120 7.21 8.83 6.17
C ASP A 120 7.21 8.49 7.66
N LYS A 121 6.66 7.34 8.07
CA LYS A 121 6.26 7.09 9.47
C LYS A 121 7.26 6.27 10.30
N GLY A 122 7.99 5.36 9.67
CA GLY A 122 8.86 4.37 10.31
C GLY A 122 10.32 4.80 10.48
N GLY A 123 10.70 5.95 9.94
CA GLY A 123 11.97 6.62 10.23
C GLY A 123 13.24 5.89 9.78
N SER A 124 13.12 4.98 8.83
CA SER A 124 14.23 4.33 8.13
C SER A 124 13.99 4.41 6.61
N ASP A 125 13.55 5.58 6.14
CA ASP A 125 13.18 5.85 4.76
C ASP A 125 14.32 5.53 3.78
N LEU A 126 15.54 5.99 4.10
CA LEU A 126 16.74 5.80 3.27
C LEU A 126 17.16 4.33 3.24
N TYR A 127 17.07 3.64 4.37
CA TYR A 127 17.33 2.20 4.42
C TYR A 127 16.42 1.43 3.48
N VAL A 128 15.11 1.63 3.60
CA VAL A 128 14.12 0.88 2.81
C VAL A 128 14.26 1.21 1.32
N ILE A 129 14.32 2.49 0.94
CA ILE A 129 14.37 2.87 -0.48
C ILE A 129 15.66 2.40 -1.16
N ARG A 130 16.82 2.47 -0.48
CA ARG A 130 18.10 2.02 -1.04
C ARG A 130 18.15 0.50 -1.20
N GLN A 131 17.52 -0.25 -0.28
CA GLN A 131 17.36 -1.69 -0.45
C GLN A 131 16.55 -2.04 -1.70
N LEU A 132 15.41 -1.38 -1.91
CA LEU A 132 14.54 -1.62 -3.06
C LEU A 132 15.18 -1.19 -4.38
N LEU A 133 15.83 -0.02 -4.42
CA LEU A 133 16.52 0.47 -5.62
C LEU A 133 17.70 -0.41 -6.02
N ASP A 134 18.52 -0.84 -5.04
CA ASP A 134 19.61 -1.76 -5.32
C ASP A 134 19.09 -3.10 -5.88
N PHE A 135 17.98 -3.59 -5.31
CA PHE A 135 17.36 -4.83 -5.75
C PHE A 135 16.75 -4.71 -7.16
N LYS A 136 16.05 -3.59 -7.45
CA LYS A 136 15.53 -3.26 -8.79
C LYS A 136 16.64 -3.19 -9.83
N ARG A 137 17.77 -2.58 -9.50
CA ARG A 137 18.92 -2.47 -10.41
C ARG A 137 19.52 -3.84 -10.76
N ARG A 138 19.61 -4.76 -9.79
CA ARG A 138 20.13 -6.12 -10.02
C ARG A 138 19.13 -7.03 -10.73
N TYR A 139 17.84 -6.81 -10.53
CA TYR A 139 16.78 -7.64 -11.08
C TYR A 139 15.64 -6.81 -11.71
N PRO A 140 15.92 -6.08 -12.81
CA PRO A 140 14.97 -5.13 -13.40
C PRO A 140 13.66 -5.78 -13.85
N ASP A 141 13.70 -7.05 -14.26
CA ASP A 141 12.52 -7.79 -14.77
C ASP A 141 11.80 -8.62 -13.69
N ARG A 142 12.32 -8.64 -12.45
CA ARG A 142 11.74 -9.41 -11.33
C ARG A 142 11.38 -8.55 -10.13
N VAL A 143 11.73 -7.27 -10.15
CA VAL A 143 11.35 -6.29 -9.12
C VAL A 143 10.53 -5.21 -9.81
N HIS A 144 9.27 -5.10 -9.43
CA HIS A 144 8.35 -4.08 -9.96
C HIS A 144 7.98 -3.12 -8.84
N LEU A 145 8.01 -1.82 -9.13
CA LEU A 145 7.74 -0.76 -8.18
C LEU A 145 6.45 -0.06 -8.60
N ILE A 146 5.51 0.10 -7.69
CA ILE A 146 4.24 0.79 -7.90
C ILE A 146 4.29 2.15 -7.21
N MET A 147 3.83 3.19 -7.88
CA MET A 147 3.79 4.52 -7.29
C MET A 147 2.65 4.62 -6.27
N GLY A 148 3.00 4.90 -5.01
CA GLY A 148 2.03 5.29 -3.99
C GLY A 148 1.77 6.79 -3.96
N ASN A 149 0.69 7.21 -3.28
CA ASN A 149 0.37 8.63 -3.17
C ASN A 149 1.40 9.40 -2.33
N ARG A 150 2.01 8.78 -1.31
CA ARG A 150 3.06 9.41 -0.51
C ARG A 150 4.34 9.57 -1.33
N ASP A 151 4.67 8.59 -2.17
CA ASP A 151 5.85 8.63 -3.03
C ASP A 151 5.74 9.81 -4.03
N ILE A 152 4.61 9.88 -4.74
CA ILE A 152 4.32 10.95 -5.71
C ILE A 152 4.35 12.33 -5.03
N ASN A 153 3.81 12.43 -3.81
CA ASN A 153 3.81 13.70 -3.06
C ASN A 153 5.22 14.22 -2.74
N LYS A 154 6.27 13.39 -2.79
CA LYS A 154 7.65 13.85 -2.56
C LYS A 154 8.22 14.68 -3.72
N MET A 155 7.60 14.63 -4.90
CA MET A 155 7.97 15.54 -6.01
C MET A 155 7.88 17.01 -5.61
N ARG A 156 6.93 17.33 -4.72
CA ARG A 156 6.71 18.67 -4.16
C ARG A 156 7.92 19.22 -3.40
N ILE A 157 8.71 18.35 -2.76
CA ILE A 157 9.84 18.78 -1.94
C ILE A 157 10.84 19.55 -2.80
N HIS A 158 11.10 19.10 -4.02
CA HIS A 158 12.00 19.82 -4.93
C HIS A 158 11.50 21.24 -5.25
N GLN A 159 10.23 21.39 -5.61
CA GLN A 159 9.65 22.68 -5.98
C GLN A 159 9.52 23.63 -4.79
N GLU A 160 9.10 23.11 -3.63
CA GLU A 160 8.74 23.92 -2.46
C GLU A 160 9.94 24.26 -1.56
N MET A 161 11.01 23.46 -1.65
CA MET A 161 12.25 23.69 -0.91
C MET A 161 13.35 24.33 -1.75
N GLY A 162 13.21 24.41 -3.08
CA GLY A 162 14.26 24.89 -3.97
C GLY A 162 15.47 23.94 -4.09
N SER A 163 16.49 24.38 -4.82
CA SER A 163 17.69 23.59 -5.10
C SER A 163 18.67 23.52 -3.91
N ASN A 164 19.62 22.58 -3.95
CA ASN A 164 20.62 22.34 -2.90
C ASN A 164 21.50 23.56 -2.56
N ASN A 165 21.64 24.52 -3.48
CA ASN A 165 22.58 25.63 -3.34
C ASN A 165 21.91 26.95 -2.93
N GLN A 166 20.60 26.98 -2.74
CA GLN A 166 19.85 28.19 -2.44
C GLN A 166 19.44 28.26 -0.96
N GLU A 167 19.80 29.38 -0.33
CA GLU A 167 19.31 29.76 1.00
C GLU A 167 17.91 30.38 0.91
N ASP A 168 17.61 31.07 -0.19
CA ASP A 168 16.29 31.65 -0.44
C ASP A 168 15.27 30.54 -0.74
N LEU A 169 14.12 30.61 -0.07
CA LEU A 169 13.01 29.70 -0.28
C LEU A 169 12.08 30.24 -1.38
N PRO A 170 11.54 29.37 -2.26
CA PRO A 170 10.53 29.77 -3.22
C PRO A 170 9.30 30.38 -2.51
N PRO A 171 8.68 31.44 -3.08
CA PRO A 171 7.44 31.99 -2.54
C PRO A 171 6.34 30.92 -2.45
N HIS A 172 5.62 30.89 -1.34
CA HIS A 172 4.58 29.87 -1.11
C HIS A 172 3.36 30.49 -0.43
N ASP A 173 2.20 30.52 -1.11
CA ASP A 173 1.00 31.21 -0.62
C ASP A 173 0.05 30.30 0.19
N GLY A 174 0.47 29.07 0.44
CA GLY A 174 -0.34 28.04 1.10
C GLY A 174 -0.92 27.05 0.10
N VAL A 175 -1.39 25.90 0.58
CA VAL A 175 -1.81 24.80 -0.29
C VAL A 175 -3.32 24.85 -0.59
N TYR A 176 -3.71 24.58 -1.84
CA TYR A 176 -5.11 24.78 -2.29
C TYR A 176 -6.11 23.94 -1.48
N TRP A 177 -5.76 22.70 -1.11
CA TRP A 177 -6.68 21.80 -0.41
C TRP A 177 -6.96 22.21 1.03
N LEU A 178 -6.00 22.84 1.71
CA LEU A 178 -6.25 23.38 3.06
C LEU A 178 -7.11 24.65 3.00
N ARG A 179 -6.93 25.49 1.97
CA ARG A 179 -7.79 26.66 1.75
C ARG A 179 -9.25 26.24 1.55
N ASN A 180 -9.47 25.22 0.70
CA ASN A 180 -10.81 24.68 0.47
C ASN A 180 -11.43 24.15 1.78
N HIS A 181 -10.63 23.50 2.62
CA HIS A 181 -11.11 23.01 3.91
C HIS A 181 -11.47 24.14 4.89
N LEU A 182 -10.67 25.20 4.98
CA LEU A 182 -10.98 26.36 5.81
C LEU A 182 -12.24 27.09 5.32
N GLN A 183 -12.39 27.27 4.00
CA GLN A 183 -13.60 27.84 3.40
C GLN A 183 -14.84 27.01 3.73
N SER A 184 -14.72 25.67 3.80
CA SER A 184 -15.83 24.79 4.16
C SER A 184 -16.18 24.79 5.66
N THR A 185 -15.24 25.12 6.54
CA THR A 185 -15.41 25.00 8.01
C THR A 185 -15.61 26.34 8.73
N ASN A 186 -15.57 27.48 8.03
CA ASN A 186 -15.63 28.84 8.61
C ASN A 186 -14.57 29.10 9.72
N ALA A 187 -13.51 28.29 9.78
CA ALA A 187 -12.43 28.43 10.75
C ALA A 187 -11.41 29.47 10.22
N GLY A 188 -11.46 30.69 10.75
CA GLY A 188 -10.58 31.78 10.35
C GLY A 188 -9.23 31.74 11.07
N ASP A 189 -8.20 31.20 10.41
CA ASP A 189 -6.81 31.59 10.67
C ASP A 189 -5.93 31.30 9.44
N GLU A 190 -5.64 32.33 8.63
CA GLU A 190 -4.74 32.24 7.47
C GLU A 190 -3.31 31.85 7.84
N SER A 191 -2.88 32.07 9.09
CA SER A 191 -1.52 31.70 9.54
C SER A 191 -1.32 30.19 9.62
N SER A 192 -2.41 29.41 9.60
CA SER A 192 -2.38 27.94 9.66
C SER A 192 -2.11 27.25 8.31
N ILE A 193 -2.19 27.98 7.19
CA ILE A 193 -2.11 27.41 5.83
C ILE A 193 -0.87 27.84 5.05
N VAL A 194 -0.19 28.90 5.48
CA VAL A 194 1.02 29.42 4.81
C VAL A 194 2.26 28.96 5.58
N PRO A 195 3.22 28.26 4.95
CA PRO A 195 4.47 27.88 5.60
C PRO A 195 5.35 29.09 5.94
N SER A 196 6.20 28.94 6.96
CA SER A 196 7.27 29.90 7.28
C SER A 196 8.11 30.19 6.03
N GLN A 197 8.29 31.47 5.71
CA GLN A 197 9.17 31.94 4.62
C GLN A 197 10.60 32.19 5.11
N THR A 198 10.87 32.06 6.42
CA THR A 198 12.11 32.54 7.05
C THR A 198 13.15 31.43 7.28
N SER A 199 12.75 30.16 7.37
CA SER A 199 13.68 29.05 7.57
C SER A 199 13.29 27.80 6.78
N ALA A 200 14.27 27.20 6.11
CA ALA A 200 14.08 25.95 5.40
C ALA A 200 13.69 24.78 6.32
N SER A 201 14.19 24.75 7.56
CA SER A 201 13.82 23.71 8.52
C SER A 201 12.35 23.82 8.93
N GLU A 202 11.87 25.03 9.23
CA GLU A 202 10.48 25.29 9.56
C GLU A 202 9.54 25.00 8.37
N ARG A 203 9.96 25.36 7.14
CA ARG A 203 9.21 25.02 5.93
C ARG A 203 9.09 23.52 5.73
N LEU A 204 10.19 22.79 5.87
CA LEU A 204 10.17 21.33 5.71
C LEU A 204 9.33 20.66 6.80
N GLN A 205 9.42 21.11 8.06
CA GLN A 205 8.57 20.61 9.15
C GLN A 205 7.09 20.87 8.86
N PHE A 206 6.74 22.06 8.34
CA PHE A 206 5.38 22.34 7.89
C PHE A 206 4.94 21.38 6.79
N LEU A 207 5.77 21.17 5.75
CA LEU A 207 5.44 20.29 4.64
C LEU A 207 5.14 18.87 5.11
N LEU A 208 6.09 18.30 5.85
CA LEU A 208 6.01 16.93 6.35
C LEU A 208 4.84 16.76 7.32
N GLY A 209 4.69 17.66 8.29
CA GLY A 209 3.68 17.52 9.35
C GLY A 209 2.27 17.93 8.95
N ARG A 210 2.11 19.07 8.25
CA ARG A 210 0.80 19.65 7.94
C ARG A 210 0.23 19.18 6.62
N THR A 211 1.07 18.90 5.63
CA THR A 211 0.60 18.67 4.26
C THR A 211 0.84 17.25 3.73
N MET A 212 1.75 16.49 4.34
CA MET A 212 2.07 15.10 3.98
C MET A 212 1.67 14.08 5.05
N GLY A 213 1.12 14.52 6.19
CA GLY A 213 0.64 13.63 7.25
C GLY A 213 1.75 12.82 7.93
N SER A 214 2.95 13.40 8.04
CA SER A 214 4.18 12.76 8.54
C SER A 214 4.89 13.64 9.60
N PRO A 215 4.20 13.99 10.71
CA PRO A 215 4.69 15.01 11.65
C PRO A 215 6.04 14.69 12.32
N ASN A 216 6.39 13.41 12.42
CA ASN A 216 7.65 12.99 13.04
C ASN A 216 8.80 12.80 12.04
N ALA A 217 8.54 12.88 10.73
CA ALA A 217 9.50 12.49 9.69
C ALA A 217 10.81 13.30 9.72
N PHE A 218 10.74 14.58 10.11
CA PHE A 218 11.93 15.44 10.23
C PHE A 218 12.91 14.91 11.29
N GLU A 219 12.42 14.61 12.49
CA GLU A 219 13.26 14.08 13.58
C GLU A 219 13.63 12.62 13.34
N SER A 220 12.74 11.83 12.74
CA SER A 220 13.06 10.47 12.31
C SER A 220 14.20 10.44 11.29
N ARG A 221 14.21 11.35 10.31
CA ARG A 221 15.32 11.51 9.36
C ARG A 221 16.60 11.92 10.06
N ARG A 222 16.54 12.80 11.06
CA ARG A 222 17.72 13.17 11.87
C ARG A 222 18.37 11.93 12.52
N LEU A 223 17.54 11.07 13.14
CA LEU A 223 18.01 9.84 13.78
C LEU A 223 18.54 8.83 12.75
N GLU A 224 17.92 8.75 11.57
CA GLU A 224 18.41 7.92 10.47
C GLU A 224 19.81 8.38 9.99
N LEU A 225 19.98 9.67 9.71
CA LEU A 225 21.28 10.24 9.32
C LEU A 225 22.36 10.01 10.38
N GLN A 226 21.99 10.13 11.66
CA GLN A 226 22.90 9.85 12.77
C GLN A 226 23.37 8.38 12.73
N ARG A 227 22.45 7.43 12.54
CA ARG A 227 22.77 6.00 12.42
C ARG A 227 23.68 5.72 11.23
N GLU A 228 23.41 6.31 10.06
CA GLU A 228 24.25 6.10 8.88
C GLU A 228 25.66 6.65 9.05
N ARG A 229 25.79 7.88 9.59
CA ARG A 229 27.12 8.45 9.85
C ARG A 229 27.90 7.60 10.86
N GLN A 230 27.23 6.97 11.84
CA GLN A 230 27.85 6.04 12.77
C GLN A 230 28.31 4.73 12.12
N LEU A 231 27.62 4.24 11.09
CA LEU A 231 28.04 3.05 10.33
C LEU A 231 29.32 3.31 9.51
N VAL A 232 29.47 4.54 9.01
CA VAL A 232 30.62 4.94 8.16
C VAL A 232 31.82 5.43 8.99
N ALA A 233 31.58 6.05 10.14
CA ALA A 233 32.65 6.54 11.00
C ALA A 233 33.50 5.38 11.57
N ASP A 234 34.82 5.54 11.56
CA ASP A 234 35.71 4.67 12.33
C ASP A 234 35.25 4.65 13.79
N LYS A 235 35.37 3.49 14.46
CA LYS A 235 34.89 3.20 15.84
C LYS A 235 35.40 4.13 16.96
N ASN A 236 36.05 5.24 16.62
CA ASN A 236 36.32 6.33 17.52
C ASN A 236 34.98 6.91 17.97
N ASN A 237 34.69 6.72 19.26
CA ASN A 237 33.43 6.89 19.98
C ASN A 237 32.91 8.35 20.03
N THR A 238 32.92 9.05 18.91
CA THR A 238 32.54 10.46 18.78
C THR A 238 31.04 10.52 18.53
N THR A 239 30.32 11.17 19.43
CA THR A 239 28.89 11.44 19.24
C THR A 239 28.71 12.36 18.02
N ILE A 240 28.11 11.83 16.96
CA ILE A 240 27.80 12.60 15.75
C ILE A 240 26.48 13.34 15.99
N SER A 241 26.52 14.67 15.97
CA SER A 241 25.32 15.51 15.95
C SER A 241 24.87 15.77 14.52
N ILE A 242 23.56 15.80 14.30
CA ILE A 242 22.93 16.13 13.02
C ILE A 242 22.16 17.43 13.22
N SER A 243 22.51 18.47 12.47
CA SER A 243 21.85 19.77 12.50
C SER A 243 20.56 19.78 11.67
N ASP A 244 19.71 20.78 11.86
CA ASP A 244 18.50 20.97 11.03
C ASP A 244 18.85 21.15 9.55
N ARG A 245 19.97 21.82 9.29
CA ARG A 245 20.51 22.00 7.94
C ARG A 245 20.85 20.66 7.29
N ASP A 246 21.43 19.72 8.04
CA ASP A 246 21.72 18.36 7.54
C ASP A 246 20.44 17.62 7.14
N VAL A 247 19.35 17.76 7.91
CA VAL A 247 18.06 17.13 7.61
C VAL A 247 17.43 17.73 6.35
N VAL A 248 17.40 19.06 6.25
CA VAL A 248 16.92 19.77 5.05
C VAL A 248 17.70 19.34 3.81
N GLN A 249 19.02 19.33 3.92
CA GLN A 249 19.89 18.93 2.81
C GLN A 249 19.63 17.48 2.39
N SER A 250 19.47 16.56 3.34
CA SER A 250 19.12 15.16 3.02
C SER A 250 17.81 15.04 2.26
N TYR A 251 16.77 15.81 2.61
CA TYR A 251 15.51 15.77 1.87
C TYR A 251 15.63 16.37 0.47
N ARG A 252 16.36 17.49 0.30
CA ARG A 252 16.59 18.08 -1.02
C ARG A 252 17.39 17.13 -1.91
N GLU A 253 18.43 16.48 -1.39
CA GLU A 253 19.22 15.48 -2.11
C GLU A 253 18.39 14.24 -2.48
N SER A 254 17.69 13.64 -1.51
CA SER A 254 16.94 12.42 -1.76
C SER A 254 15.68 12.61 -2.62
N CYS A 255 15.10 13.82 -2.63
CA CYS A 255 13.98 14.18 -3.50
C CYS A 255 14.41 14.89 -4.79
N HIS A 256 15.72 15.01 -5.07
CA HIS A 256 16.19 15.58 -6.32
C HIS A 256 15.69 14.72 -7.50
N PRO A 257 15.13 15.31 -8.58
CA PRO A 257 14.47 14.54 -9.65
C PRO A 257 15.38 13.54 -10.37
N VAL A 258 16.65 13.93 -10.60
CA VAL A 258 17.63 13.14 -11.37
C VAL A 258 18.60 12.33 -10.50
N THR A 259 19.03 12.87 -9.37
CA THR A 259 20.09 12.26 -8.54
C THR A 259 19.58 11.69 -7.22
N GLY A 260 18.36 12.01 -6.80
CA GLY A 260 17.81 11.57 -5.52
C GLY A 260 17.30 10.14 -5.56
N GLU A 261 17.25 9.47 -4.41
CA GLU A 261 16.66 8.14 -4.30
C GLU A 261 15.19 8.13 -4.72
N MET A 262 14.41 9.15 -4.35
CA MET A 262 13.00 9.23 -4.74
C MET A 262 12.82 9.52 -6.24
N GLY A 263 13.69 10.36 -6.83
CA GLY A 263 13.73 10.57 -8.27
C GLY A 263 13.98 9.26 -9.04
N ASN A 264 14.98 8.50 -8.60
CA ASN A 264 15.27 7.18 -9.15
C ASN A 264 14.14 6.17 -8.94
N TYR A 265 13.47 6.20 -7.77
CA TYR A 265 12.33 5.32 -7.49
C TYR A 265 11.19 5.57 -8.46
N LEU A 266 10.75 6.84 -8.57
CA LEU A 266 9.64 7.21 -9.43
C LEU A 266 9.94 6.94 -10.92
N ALA A 267 11.18 7.17 -11.36
CA ALA A 267 11.61 6.84 -12.73
C ALA A 267 11.56 5.33 -13.06
N ASN A 268 11.62 4.47 -12.04
CA ASN A 268 11.55 3.01 -12.19
C ASN A 268 10.18 2.42 -11.80
N ALA A 269 9.24 3.25 -11.38
CA ALA A 269 7.93 2.84 -10.90
C ALA A 269 6.83 3.04 -11.97
N THR A 270 5.70 2.39 -11.76
CA THR A 270 4.51 2.46 -12.61
C THR A 270 3.27 2.77 -11.77
N LEU A 271 2.24 3.37 -12.35
CA LEU A 271 0.96 3.58 -11.67
C LEU A 271 0.14 2.29 -11.56
N ALA A 272 0.29 1.40 -12.55
CA ALA A 272 -0.39 0.11 -12.59
C ALA A 272 0.50 -0.96 -13.23
N PHE A 273 0.41 -2.19 -12.75
CA PHE A 273 1.17 -3.33 -13.28
C PHE A 273 0.26 -4.52 -13.55
N SER A 274 0.52 -5.24 -14.63
CA SER A 274 -0.23 -6.45 -15.02
C SER A 274 0.74 -7.61 -15.29
N LEU A 275 0.42 -8.78 -14.74
CA LEU A 275 1.13 -10.03 -14.99
C LEU A 275 0.12 -11.17 -15.17
N GLY A 276 -0.24 -11.46 -16.43
CA GLY A 276 -1.27 -12.45 -16.72
C GLY A 276 -2.63 -12.04 -16.13
N ALA A 277 -3.14 -12.85 -15.20
CA ALA A 277 -4.39 -12.61 -14.49
C ALA A 277 -4.23 -11.79 -13.19
N LEU A 278 -3.01 -11.38 -12.84
CA LEU A 278 -2.72 -10.48 -11.73
C LEU A 278 -2.69 -9.02 -12.21
N PHE A 279 -3.38 -8.14 -11.49
CA PHE A 279 -3.33 -6.69 -11.64
C PHE A 279 -2.92 -6.04 -10.32
N VAL A 280 -2.10 -4.99 -10.37
CA VAL A 280 -1.60 -4.31 -9.17
C VAL A 280 -1.71 -2.80 -9.36
N VAL A 281 -2.32 -2.15 -8.38
CA VAL A 281 -2.42 -0.70 -8.24
C VAL A 281 -2.22 -0.35 -6.77
N HIS A 282 -1.77 0.86 -6.45
CA HIS A 282 -1.58 1.22 -5.04
C HIS A 282 -2.93 1.39 -4.30
N GLY A 283 -3.88 2.11 -4.87
CA GLY A 283 -5.22 2.32 -4.32
C GLY A 283 -6.24 1.36 -4.94
N ALA A 284 -7.31 1.89 -5.52
CA ALA A 284 -8.40 1.12 -6.14
C ALA A 284 -8.67 1.53 -7.59
N LEU A 285 -9.67 0.91 -8.22
CA LEU A 285 -10.18 1.40 -9.50
C LEU A 285 -10.70 2.84 -9.37
N PRO A 286 -10.62 3.67 -10.42
CA PRO A 286 -10.89 5.12 -10.35
C PRO A 286 -12.41 5.45 -10.33
N LEU A 287 -13.19 4.68 -9.58
CA LEU A 287 -14.65 4.76 -9.45
C LEU A 287 -15.04 5.63 -8.25
N THR A 288 -14.69 6.91 -8.33
CA THR A 288 -15.02 7.90 -7.28
C THR A 288 -16.50 8.29 -7.32
N ASN A 289 -17.02 8.87 -6.23
CA ASN A 289 -18.43 9.30 -6.19
C ASN A 289 -18.82 10.24 -7.35
N PRO A 290 -18.01 11.24 -7.76
CA PRO A 290 -18.31 12.03 -8.96
C PRO A 290 -18.48 11.19 -10.24
N VAL A 291 -17.66 10.15 -10.42
CA VAL A 291 -17.75 9.24 -11.57
C VAL A 291 -19.04 8.42 -11.50
N LEU A 292 -19.35 7.87 -10.33
CA LEU A 292 -20.57 7.09 -10.10
C LEU A 292 -21.83 7.95 -10.37
N GLN A 293 -21.87 9.18 -9.86
CA GLN A 293 -22.98 10.11 -10.06
C GLN A 293 -23.18 10.46 -11.54
N GLN A 294 -22.10 10.73 -12.28
CA GLN A 294 -22.19 10.98 -13.73
C GLN A 294 -22.75 9.78 -14.48
N GLN A 295 -22.34 8.57 -14.10
CA GLN A 295 -22.84 7.34 -14.72
C GLN A 295 -24.32 7.09 -14.39
N ILE A 296 -24.77 7.35 -13.17
CA ILE A 296 -26.20 7.27 -12.79
C ILE A 296 -27.03 8.21 -13.66
N ILE A 297 -26.61 9.47 -13.78
CA ILE A 297 -27.32 10.48 -14.60
C ILE A 297 -27.40 10.02 -16.06
N LYS A 298 -26.31 9.47 -16.59
CA LYS A 298 -26.26 8.94 -17.96
C LYS A 298 -27.24 7.77 -18.16
N GLU A 299 -27.27 6.82 -17.23
CA GLU A 299 -28.16 5.66 -17.29
C GLU A 299 -29.64 6.05 -17.18
N GLU A 300 -29.97 7.04 -16.34
CA GLU A 300 -31.34 7.56 -16.21
C GLU A 300 -31.80 8.28 -17.51
N ALA A 301 -30.89 8.99 -18.18
CA ALA A 301 -31.16 9.63 -19.47
C ALA A 301 -31.33 8.60 -20.61
N GLU A 302 -30.50 7.55 -20.65
CA GLU A 302 -30.56 6.48 -21.66
C GLU A 302 -31.77 5.55 -21.49
N SER A 303 -32.17 5.28 -20.24
CA SER A 303 -33.37 4.48 -19.93
C SER A 303 -34.65 5.11 -20.50
N SER A 304 -34.68 6.44 -20.63
CA SER A 304 -35.79 7.17 -21.24
C SER A 304 -35.88 6.96 -22.78
N HIS A 305 -34.82 6.48 -23.42
CA HIS A 305 -34.71 6.35 -24.88
C HIS A 305 -34.63 4.88 -25.35
N ASN A 306 -34.87 3.91 -24.47
CA ASN A 306 -34.81 2.48 -24.78
C ASN A 306 -33.45 2.05 -25.39
N GLN A 307 -32.38 2.77 -25.03
CA GLN A 307 -31.04 2.55 -25.55
C GLN A 307 -30.24 1.71 -24.55
N GLN A 308 -29.47 0.75 -25.05
CA GLN A 308 -28.67 -0.15 -24.22
C GLN A 308 -27.62 0.67 -23.45
N SER A 309 -27.56 0.48 -22.12
CA SER A 309 -26.62 1.18 -21.23
C SER A 309 -25.20 1.14 -21.79
N ALA A 310 -24.58 2.30 -21.93
CA ALA A 310 -23.22 2.40 -22.43
C ALA A 310 -22.22 1.80 -21.42
N ASP A 311 -21.53 0.74 -21.84
CA ASP A 311 -20.44 0.08 -21.10
C ASP A 311 -19.29 1.06 -20.80
N CYS A 312 -19.17 1.50 -19.55
CA CYS A 312 -18.21 2.55 -19.17
C CYS A 312 -16.76 2.13 -19.38
N TRP A 313 -16.46 0.82 -19.39
CA TRP A 313 -15.11 0.30 -19.62
C TRP A 313 -14.69 0.35 -21.10
N LYS A 314 -15.59 0.72 -22.02
CA LYS A 314 -15.25 1.04 -23.41
C LYS A 314 -14.77 2.48 -23.60
N ASP A 315 -15.12 3.38 -22.68
CA ASP A 315 -14.70 4.79 -22.68
C ASP A 315 -14.10 5.15 -21.32
N LEU A 316 -12.78 4.99 -21.22
CA LEU A 316 -12.02 5.23 -20.00
C LEU A 316 -11.57 6.69 -19.83
N SER A 317 -12.19 7.64 -20.54
CA SER A 317 -11.89 9.07 -20.40
C SER A 317 -12.09 9.57 -18.96
N PHE A 318 -13.08 9.04 -18.24
CA PHE A 318 -13.31 9.36 -16.82
C PHE A 318 -12.12 9.00 -15.91
N ALA A 319 -11.32 8.01 -16.32
CA ALA A 319 -10.14 7.52 -15.61
C ALA A 319 -8.83 8.20 -16.06
N MET A 320 -8.94 9.20 -16.96
CA MET A 320 -7.81 9.96 -17.51
C MET A 320 -8.01 11.48 -17.33
N PRO A 321 -8.15 11.96 -16.08
CA PRO A 321 -8.49 13.36 -15.80
C PRO A 321 -7.47 14.38 -16.32
N TRP A 322 -6.25 13.96 -16.67
CA TRP A 322 -5.23 14.84 -17.25
C TRP A 322 -5.48 15.18 -18.74
N THR A 323 -6.46 14.56 -19.39
CA THR A 323 -6.74 14.75 -20.83
C THR A 323 -7.80 15.83 -21.11
N SER A 324 -8.56 16.28 -20.11
CA SER A 324 -9.74 17.14 -20.30
C SER A 324 -9.44 18.61 -20.67
N GLU A 325 -8.17 19.04 -20.68
CA GLU A 325 -7.80 20.44 -20.95
C GLU A 325 -7.44 20.74 -22.42
N SER A 326 -7.32 19.73 -23.27
CA SER A 326 -7.24 19.99 -24.72
C SER A 326 -8.64 20.27 -25.25
N GLY A 327 -9.05 21.55 -25.23
CA GLY A 327 -10.28 22.07 -25.84
C GLY A 327 -10.42 21.87 -27.36
N SER A 328 -9.73 20.89 -27.93
CA SER A 328 -10.04 20.35 -29.26
C SER A 328 -11.14 19.30 -29.12
N GLN A 329 -12.38 19.78 -29.18
CA GLN A 329 -13.44 19.01 -29.81
C GLN A 329 -12.96 18.54 -31.20
N GLU A 330 -13.42 17.37 -31.63
CA GLU A 330 -13.23 16.78 -32.98
C GLU A 330 -11.96 15.96 -33.22
N ALA A 331 -11.75 14.92 -32.42
CA ALA A 331 -11.35 13.64 -33.01
C ALA A 331 -12.51 12.68 -32.82
N SER A 332 -13.40 12.60 -33.81
CA SER A 332 -14.39 11.52 -33.86
C SER A 332 -13.64 10.19 -33.73
N PRO A 333 -13.94 9.33 -32.73
CA PRO A 333 -13.30 8.04 -32.63
C PRO A 333 -13.60 7.30 -33.93
N SER A 334 -12.56 7.00 -34.69
CA SER A 334 -12.69 6.11 -35.84
C SER A 334 -13.39 4.84 -35.35
N SER A 335 -14.51 4.51 -36.00
CA SER A 335 -15.49 3.44 -35.71
C SER A 335 -14.97 1.99 -35.55
N SER A 336 -13.69 1.80 -35.23
CA SER A 336 -13.15 0.53 -34.75
C SER A 336 -13.80 0.19 -33.41
N ILE A 337 -14.61 -0.88 -33.39
CA ILE A 337 -15.17 -1.45 -32.17
C ILE A 337 -14.01 -1.96 -31.30
N THR A 338 -13.51 -1.11 -30.41
CA THR A 338 -12.53 -1.51 -29.40
C THR A 338 -13.26 -2.36 -28.36
N THR A 339 -12.84 -3.62 -28.20
CA THR A 339 -13.33 -4.46 -27.10
C THR A 339 -12.92 -3.84 -25.77
N ALA A 340 -13.76 -3.90 -24.74
CA ALA A 340 -13.43 -3.36 -23.40
C ALA A 340 -12.12 -3.93 -22.84
N LYS A 341 -11.81 -5.21 -23.12
CA LYS A 341 -10.51 -5.83 -22.81
C LYS A 341 -9.33 -5.03 -23.36
N LYS A 342 -9.39 -4.64 -24.63
CA LYS A 342 -8.35 -3.83 -25.27
C LYS A 342 -8.33 -2.43 -24.66
N ALA A 343 -9.49 -1.83 -24.41
CA ALA A 343 -9.58 -0.52 -23.76
C ALA A 343 -8.92 -0.49 -22.37
N ILE A 344 -9.14 -1.51 -21.54
CA ILE A 344 -8.51 -1.64 -20.22
C ILE A 344 -6.98 -1.76 -20.34
N HIS A 345 -6.47 -2.55 -21.30
CA HIS A 345 -5.03 -2.65 -21.54
C HIS A 345 -4.46 -1.31 -22.02
N ASP A 346 -5.09 -0.68 -23.02
CA ASP A 346 -4.68 0.62 -23.55
C ASP A 346 -4.70 1.70 -22.44
N TRP A 347 -5.64 1.62 -21.49
CA TRP A 347 -5.72 2.52 -20.34
C TRP A 347 -4.56 2.33 -19.35
N VAL A 348 -4.18 1.08 -19.06
CA VAL A 348 -2.99 0.79 -18.23
C VAL A 348 -1.72 1.33 -18.89
N ASP A 349 -1.59 1.14 -20.21
CA ASP A 349 -0.47 1.70 -20.98
C ASP A 349 -0.47 3.24 -20.94
N ALA A 350 -1.64 3.87 -21.09
CA ALA A 350 -1.81 5.31 -21.04
C ALA A 350 -1.48 5.89 -19.65
N LEU A 351 -1.89 5.23 -18.56
CA LEU A 351 -1.53 5.60 -17.19
C LEU A 351 -0.01 5.62 -17.00
N ASN A 352 0.64 4.52 -17.38
CA ASN A 352 2.08 4.39 -17.20
C ASN A 352 2.86 5.32 -18.14
N GLN A 353 2.33 5.62 -19.33
CA GLN A 353 2.90 6.62 -20.23
C GLN A 353 2.79 8.02 -19.63
N PHE A 354 1.62 8.41 -19.11
CA PHE A 354 1.41 9.67 -18.41
C PHE A 354 2.38 9.86 -17.24
N ALA A 355 2.59 8.81 -16.43
CA ALA A 355 3.54 8.85 -15.33
C ALA A 355 4.98 9.09 -15.82
N ARG A 356 5.43 8.35 -16.85
CA ARG A 356 6.76 8.53 -17.44
C ARG A 356 6.96 9.95 -17.99
N GLU A 357 6.02 10.45 -18.78
CA GLU A 357 6.11 11.81 -19.34
C GLU A 357 6.16 12.89 -18.25
N SER A 358 5.40 12.71 -17.18
CA SER A 358 5.41 13.64 -16.04
C SER A 358 6.75 13.59 -15.29
N ILE A 359 7.33 12.40 -15.09
CA ILE A 359 8.65 12.26 -14.47
C ILE A 359 9.75 12.81 -15.37
N ASP A 360 9.69 12.58 -16.69
CA ASP A 360 10.64 13.15 -17.65
C ASP A 360 10.58 14.69 -17.62
N ALA A 361 9.38 15.27 -17.57
CA ALA A 361 9.21 16.72 -17.42
C ALA A 361 9.77 17.23 -16.08
N TRP A 362 9.53 16.51 -14.98
CA TRP A 362 10.08 16.85 -13.66
C TRP A 362 11.60 16.76 -13.61
N GLN A 363 12.20 15.79 -14.32
CA GLN A 363 13.65 15.66 -14.44
C GLN A 363 14.27 16.77 -15.30
N GLN A 364 13.57 17.22 -16.35
CA GLN A 364 14.01 18.35 -17.16
C GLN A 364 13.96 19.67 -16.39
N GLU A 365 13.06 19.80 -15.41
CA GLU A 365 12.98 20.96 -14.53
C GLU A 365 14.05 20.97 -13.42
N ALA A 366 14.78 19.87 -13.20
CA ALA A 366 15.71 19.73 -12.07
C ALA A 366 16.82 20.79 -12.04
N ASP A 367 17.24 21.24 -13.23
CA ASP A 367 18.31 22.23 -13.41
C ASP A 367 17.77 23.67 -13.57
N ASN A 368 16.45 23.86 -13.56
CA ASN A 368 15.86 25.20 -13.67
C ASN A 368 15.96 25.93 -12.32
N ASP A 369 16.12 27.25 -12.40
CA ASP A 369 16.00 28.09 -11.21
C ASP A 369 14.60 27.93 -10.61
N PRO A 370 14.48 27.94 -9.26
CA PRO A 370 13.18 27.91 -8.63
C PRO A 370 12.37 29.13 -9.09
N PRO A 371 11.05 29.01 -9.17
CA PRO A 371 10.27 30.10 -9.69
C PRO A 371 10.24 31.28 -8.70
N GLU A 372 10.43 32.49 -9.23
CA GLU A 372 10.56 33.72 -8.44
C GLU A 372 9.22 34.40 -8.13
N GLU A 373 8.15 34.04 -8.86
CA GLU A 373 6.84 34.68 -8.75
C GLU A 373 5.91 33.98 -7.75
N LYS A 374 5.00 34.72 -7.11
CA LYS A 374 3.93 34.15 -6.29
C LYS A 374 2.98 33.29 -7.14
N GLY A 375 2.42 32.24 -6.55
CA GLY A 375 1.55 31.29 -7.27
C GLY A 375 2.28 30.37 -8.26
N SER A 376 3.60 30.38 -8.30
CA SER A 376 4.39 29.53 -9.22
C SER A 376 4.72 28.13 -8.68
N VAL A 377 4.37 27.86 -7.43
CA VAL A 377 4.45 26.54 -6.82
C VAL A 377 3.14 25.80 -7.10
N TRP A 378 3.23 24.59 -7.65
CA TRP A 378 2.05 23.80 -8.04
C TRP A 378 1.07 23.64 -6.87
N ALA A 379 1.56 23.38 -5.65
CA ALA A 379 0.70 23.17 -4.47
C ALA A 379 -0.23 24.35 -4.15
N THR A 380 0.07 25.56 -4.63
CA THR A 380 -0.75 26.76 -4.46
C THR A 380 -2.03 26.74 -5.31
N ASN A 381 -1.97 26.17 -6.51
CA ASN A 381 -3.10 26.17 -7.46
C ASN A 381 -3.65 24.76 -7.70
N GLY A 382 -2.78 23.75 -7.68
CA GLY A 382 -3.07 22.38 -8.06
C GLY A 382 -3.46 22.24 -9.54
N GLY A 383 -4.14 21.15 -9.83
CA GLY A 383 -4.74 20.88 -11.14
C GLY A 383 -3.80 20.20 -12.13
N TYR A 384 -4.35 19.95 -13.32
CA TYR A 384 -3.65 19.33 -14.45
C TYR A 384 -3.20 20.37 -15.49
N SER A 385 -3.11 21.64 -15.06
CA SER A 385 -2.88 22.78 -15.94
C SER A 385 -1.59 22.63 -16.74
N LYS A 386 -1.57 23.23 -17.94
CA LYS A 386 -0.35 23.33 -18.77
C LYS A 386 0.76 24.16 -18.13
N GLU A 387 0.45 24.93 -17.09
CA GLU A 387 1.41 25.77 -16.37
C GLU A 387 2.39 24.92 -15.54
N PHE A 388 1.98 23.70 -15.13
CA PHE A 388 2.80 22.80 -14.31
C PHE A 388 2.93 21.41 -14.93
N PRO A 389 3.56 21.28 -16.12
CA PRO A 389 3.64 20.01 -16.83
C PRO A 389 4.32 18.91 -16.00
N ALA A 390 5.36 19.23 -15.22
CA ALA A 390 6.04 18.30 -14.33
C ALA A 390 5.20 17.78 -13.15
N TYR A 391 4.18 18.54 -12.71
CA TYR A 391 3.44 18.26 -11.48
C TYR A 391 2.01 17.74 -11.71
N LYS A 392 1.66 17.41 -12.96
CA LYS A 392 0.41 16.71 -13.27
C LYS A 392 0.31 15.38 -12.55
N LEU A 393 1.42 14.65 -12.46
CA LEU A 393 1.49 13.41 -11.68
C LEU A 393 1.27 13.70 -10.19
N THR A 394 1.80 14.80 -9.66
CA THR A 394 1.51 15.21 -8.28
C THR A 394 0.02 15.42 -8.06
N GLN A 395 -0.69 16.10 -8.97
CA GLN A 395 -2.15 16.18 -8.91
C GLN A 395 -2.81 14.80 -8.94
N TYR A 396 -2.36 13.88 -9.79
CA TYR A 396 -2.85 12.50 -9.84
C TYR A 396 -2.57 11.72 -8.52
N GLY A 397 -1.52 12.08 -7.79
CA GLY A 397 -1.24 11.57 -6.45
C GLY A 397 -2.17 12.10 -5.36
N MET A 398 -2.97 13.14 -5.64
CA MET A 398 -3.89 13.74 -4.68
C MET A 398 -5.30 13.18 -4.79
N GLY A 399 -5.97 13.03 -3.65
CA GLY A 399 -7.38 12.62 -3.58
C GLY A 399 -8.40 13.68 -4.00
N TRP A 400 -7.98 14.93 -4.18
CA TRP A 400 -8.88 16.07 -4.43
C TRP A 400 -8.34 16.97 -5.53
N THR A 401 -9.22 17.47 -6.40
CA THR A 401 -8.93 18.51 -7.39
C THR A 401 -9.10 19.90 -6.79
N PRO A 402 -8.58 20.96 -7.43
CA PRO A 402 -8.70 22.34 -6.93
C PRO A 402 -10.14 22.82 -6.74
N ASP A 403 -11.08 22.30 -7.54
CA ASP A 403 -12.52 22.57 -7.42
C ASP A 403 -13.21 21.77 -6.30
N GLY A 404 -12.45 21.05 -5.47
CA GLY A 404 -12.96 20.31 -4.32
C GLY A 404 -13.62 18.97 -4.66
N LYS A 405 -13.53 18.49 -5.91
CA LYS A 405 -14.04 17.16 -6.29
C LYS A 405 -13.02 16.06 -5.97
N ARG A 406 -13.51 14.83 -5.81
CA ARG A 406 -12.64 13.65 -5.70
C ARG A 406 -11.96 13.37 -7.04
N ASN A 407 -10.65 13.19 -6.99
CA ASN A 407 -9.85 12.92 -8.18
C ASN A 407 -9.96 11.42 -8.55
N PRO A 408 -10.31 11.04 -9.80
CA PRO A 408 -10.41 9.65 -10.22
C PRO A 408 -9.03 9.05 -10.49
N THR A 409 -8.37 8.58 -9.42
CA THR A 409 -6.99 8.08 -9.47
C THR A 409 -6.89 6.64 -9.01
N VAL A 410 -5.89 5.89 -9.48
CA VAL A 410 -5.62 4.52 -9.01
C VAL A 410 -4.76 4.46 -7.75
N VAL A 411 -4.33 5.60 -7.21
CA VAL A 411 -3.40 5.67 -6.07
C VAL A 411 -4.05 6.22 -4.81
N TYR A 412 -5.15 6.97 -4.91
CA TYR A 412 -5.86 7.53 -3.75
C TYR A 412 -7.30 7.00 -3.63
N SER A 413 -7.74 6.18 -4.59
CA SER A 413 -9.04 5.50 -4.49
C SER A 413 -8.97 4.34 -3.50
N SER A 414 -10.13 3.95 -2.98
CA SER A 414 -10.25 2.90 -1.98
C SER A 414 -11.29 1.84 -2.35
N TRP A 415 -11.03 0.62 -1.89
CA TRP A 415 -11.95 -0.53 -1.93
C TRP A 415 -12.92 -0.60 -0.75
N ALA A 416 -12.71 0.23 0.27
CA ALA A 416 -13.43 0.23 1.53
C ALA A 416 -14.04 1.60 1.87
N VAL A 417 -15.18 1.57 2.55
CA VAL A 417 -15.84 2.73 3.15
C VAL A 417 -15.72 2.57 4.65
N ASP A 418 -15.13 3.58 5.31
CA ASP A 418 -14.92 3.58 6.77
C ASP A 418 -14.19 2.33 7.30
N GLY A 419 -13.20 1.84 6.57
CA GLY A 419 -12.39 0.67 6.94
C GLY A 419 -13.01 -0.69 6.58
N MET A 420 -14.21 -0.72 5.98
CA MET A 420 -14.90 -1.96 5.63
C MET A 420 -15.29 -2.02 4.15
N PRO A 421 -15.33 -3.21 3.51
CA PRO A 421 -15.71 -3.38 2.10
C PRO A 421 -17.23 -3.33 1.90
N LEU A 422 -17.90 -2.35 2.55
CA LEU A 422 -19.36 -2.24 2.61
C LEU A 422 -20.02 -2.10 1.24
N ARG A 423 -19.28 -1.58 0.24
CA ARG A 423 -19.78 -1.41 -1.13
C ARG A 423 -20.21 -2.71 -1.82
N PHE A 424 -19.85 -3.87 -1.27
CA PHE A 424 -20.12 -5.19 -1.86
C PHE A 424 -21.21 -5.98 -1.12
N VAL A 425 -21.90 -5.37 -0.15
CA VAL A 425 -23.00 -6.00 0.58
C VAL A 425 -24.27 -6.00 -0.29
N PRO A 426 -24.90 -7.16 -0.57
CA PRO A 426 -26.14 -7.19 -1.32
C PRO A 426 -27.29 -6.52 -0.56
N GLY A 427 -28.20 -5.88 -1.30
CA GLY A 427 -29.44 -5.32 -0.76
C GLY A 427 -29.30 -3.96 -0.07
N ASP A 428 -28.16 -3.28 -0.21
CA ASP A 428 -28.04 -1.88 0.19
C ASP A 428 -28.84 -0.98 -0.77
N ASP A 429 -29.72 -0.14 -0.22
CA ASP A 429 -30.50 0.85 -0.97
C ASP A 429 -29.62 1.97 -1.55
N ASN A 430 -28.33 2.00 -1.22
CA ASN A 430 -27.38 2.94 -1.80
C ASN A 430 -27.09 2.62 -3.28
N LYS A 431 -27.66 3.44 -4.17
CA LYS A 431 -27.44 3.39 -5.62
C LYS A 431 -25.95 3.49 -6.01
N GLU A 432 -25.14 4.28 -5.32
CA GLU A 432 -23.72 4.46 -5.64
C GLU A 432 -22.92 3.19 -5.37
N ASP A 433 -23.18 2.53 -4.24
CA ASP A 433 -22.49 1.30 -3.84
C ASP A 433 -22.91 0.12 -4.74
N SER A 434 -24.21 0.00 -5.02
CA SER A 434 -24.74 -0.97 -5.99
C SER A 434 -24.12 -0.79 -7.38
N LEU A 435 -23.99 0.45 -7.85
CA LEU A 435 -23.33 0.76 -9.12
C LEU A 435 -21.84 0.41 -9.07
N PHE A 436 -21.14 0.80 -7.99
CA PHE A 436 -19.72 0.48 -7.80
C PHE A 436 -19.47 -1.03 -7.89
N ALA A 437 -20.22 -1.84 -7.15
CA ALA A 437 -20.10 -3.29 -7.19
C ALA A 437 -20.36 -3.84 -8.60
N ARG A 438 -21.36 -3.33 -9.32
CA ARG A 438 -21.65 -3.73 -10.70
C ARG A 438 -20.49 -3.40 -11.64
N LEU A 439 -19.96 -2.18 -11.60
CA LEU A 439 -18.86 -1.77 -12.46
C LEU A 439 -17.58 -2.57 -12.19
N VAL A 440 -17.32 -2.93 -10.92
CA VAL A 440 -16.21 -3.83 -10.56
C VAL A 440 -16.42 -5.23 -11.15
N ARG A 441 -17.62 -5.81 -11.05
CA ARG A 441 -17.95 -7.11 -11.69
C ARG A 441 -17.74 -7.06 -13.20
N GLU A 442 -18.18 -5.97 -13.84
CA GLU A 442 -17.98 -5.74 -15.27
C GLU A 442 -16.49 -5.68 -15.64
N PHE A 443 -15.67 -4.99 -14.85
CA PHE A 443 -14.22 -4.98 -15.04
C PHE A 443 -13.61 -6.40 -15.05
N PHE A 444 -13.97 -7.24 -14.08
CA PHE A 444 -13.49 -8.64 -14.02
C PHE A 444 -14.04 -9.52 -15.16
N ARG A 445 -15.26 -9.25 -15.63
CA ARG A 445 -15.88 -9.99 -16.74
C ARG A 445 -15.23 -9.66 -18.08
N GLN A 446 -14.91 -8.39 -18.27
CA GLN A 446 -14.42 -7.87 -19.55
C GLN A 446 -12.90 -7.91 -19.68
N SER A 447 -12.18 -8.06 -18.57
CA SER A 447 -10.73 -8.23 -18.55
C SER A 447 -10.30 -9.70 -18.45
N ASN A 448 -9.00 -9.94 -18.54
CA ASN A 448 -8.38 -11.23 -18.21
C ASN A 448 -7.97 -11.32 -16.72
N ILE A 449 -8.26 -10.28 -15.93
CA ILE A 449 -7.80 -10.15 -14.55
C ILE A 449 -8.66 -11.04 -13.67
N LYS A 450 -8.02 -11.68 -12.68
CA LYS A 450 -8.65 -12.55 -11.67
C LYS A 450 -8.23 -12.21 -10.25
N LEU A 451 -7.16 -11.44 -10.08
CA LEU A 451 -6.71 -10.93 -8.79
C LEU A 451 -6.23 -9.49 -8.94
N ILE A 452 -6.70 -8.60 -8.07
CA ILE A 452 -6.17 -7.26 -7.88
C ILE A 452 -5.45 -7.21 -6.53
N LEU A 453 -4.19 -6.79 -6.50
CA LEU A 453 -3.47 -6.46 -5.28
C LEU A 453 -3.42 -4.94 -5.09
N SER A 454 -3.60 -4.50 -3.85
CA SER A 454 -3.73 -3.10 -3.48
C SER A 454 -3.08 -2.80 -2.12
N GLY A 455 -2.69 -1.56 -1.88
CA GLY A 455 -2.22 -0.97 -0.63
C GLY A 455 -3.13 0.17 -0.14
N HIS A 456 -2.55 1.31 0.22
CA HIS A 456 -3.17 2.61 0.53
C HIS A 456 -4.00 2.71 1.83
N GLN A 457 -4.90 1.76 2.07
CA GLN A 457 -5.77 1.78 3.26
C GLN A 457 -5.44 0.66 4.22
N PRO A 458 -5.01 0.98 5.46
CA PRO A 458 -4.65 -0.02 6.46
C PRO A 458 -5.82 -0.94 6.80
N GLN A 459 -5.55 -2.24 6.83
CA GLN A 459 -6.53 -3.29 7.13
C GLN A 459 -6.20 -4.08 8.40
N GLY A 460 -5.40 -3.50 9.29
CA GLY A 460 -4.92 -4.16 10.51
C GLY A 460 -3.66 -5.00 10.25
N ASP A 461 -3.61 -6.21 10.79
CA ASP A 461 -2.42 -7.08 10.81
C ASP A 461 -2.37 -8.17 9.73
N MET A 462 -3.35 -8.19 8.82
CA MET A 462 -3.33 -9.03 7.64
C MET A 462 -4.09 -8.44 6.45
N PRO A 463 -3.85 -8.95 5.22
CA PRO A 463 -4.62 -8.56 4.06
C PRO A 463 -6.14 -8.79 4.22
N LEU A 464 -6.93 -7.90 3.63
CA LEU A 464 -8.38 -7.99 3.53
C LEU A 464 -8.77 -8.44 2.11
N PRO A 465 -9.22 -9.69 1.91
CA PRO A 465 -9.76 -10.11 0.63
C PRO A 465 -11.19 -9.58 0.42
N ILE A 466 -11.55 -9.34 -0.82
CA ILE A 466 -12.91 -9.06 -1.28
C ILE A 466 -13.22 -10.00 -2.43
N ARG A 467 -14.25 -10.83 -2.25
CA ARG A 467 -14.71 -11.81 -3.22
C ARG A 467 -15.63 -11.14 -4.23
N ILE A 468 -15.26 -11.17 -5.51
CA ILE A 468 -16.10 -10.64 -6.59
C ILE A 468 -16.81 -11.81 -7.29
N PHE A 469 -18.12 -11.88 -7.12
CA PHE A 469 -18.96 -12.91 -7.70
C PHE A 469 -20.22 -12.34 -8.36
N GLU A 470 -20.85 -13.15 -9.18
CA GLU A 470 -22.13 -12.89 -9.83
C GLU A 470 -23.15 -13.92 -9.37
N GLU A 471 -24.32 -13.45 -8.94
CA GLU A 471 -25.46 -14.30 -8.62
C GLU A 471 -26.06 -14.81 -9.94
N THR A 472 -26.01 -16.11 -10.17
CA THR A 472 -26.75 -16.69 -11.27
C THR A 472 -28.18 -16.95 -10.82
N GLN A 473 -29.16 -16.32 -11.46
CA GLN A 473 -30.56 -16.64 -11.20
C GLN A 473 -30.82 -18.07 -11.69
N SER A 474 -30.87 -19.03 -10.77
CA SER A 474 -31.28 -20.39 -11.08
C SER A 474 -32.74 -20.36 -11.55
N THR A 475 -32.94 -20.44 -12.87
CA THR A 475 -34.28 -20.48 -13.48
C THR A 475 -35.03 -21.78 -13.21
N THR A 476 -34.39 -22.75 -12.55
CA THR A 476 -34.99 -24.02 -12.14
C THR A 476 -35.49 -23.96 -10.70
N ARG A 477 -36.82 -23.88 -10.56
CA ARG A 477 -37.65 -23.82 -9.32
C ARG A 477 -37.50 -24.99 -8.32
N GLY A 478 -36.37 -25.66 -8.22
CA GLY A 478 -36.21 -26.82 -7.33
C GLY A 478 -34.89 -26.80 -6.57
N HIS A 479 -34.92 -26.33 -5.32
CA HIS A 479 -33.98 -26.64 -4.21
C HIS A 479 -32.47 -26.69 -4.53
N GLY A 480 -31.98 -25.97 -5.54
CA GLY A 480 -30.56 -25.87 -5.84
C GLY A 480 -29.99 -24.64 -5.16
N GLU A 481 -28.89 -24.81 -4.41
CA GLU A 481 -28.04 -23.73 -3.94
C GLU A 481 -27.76 -22.76 -5.11
N ASP A 482 -27.96 -21.46 -4.90
CA ASP A 482 -27.69 -20.46 -5.93
C ASP A 482 -26.21 -20.56 -6.33
N GLU A 483 -25.95 -21.00 -7.56
CA GLU A 483 -24.59 -21.17 -8.04
C GLU A 483 -23.96 -19.79 -8.25
N GLN A 484 -23.06 -19.39 -7.36
CA GLN A 484 -22.34 -18.11 -7.48
C GLN A 484 -21.15 -18.27 -8.42
N LEU A 485 -21.15 -17.54 -9.54
CA LEU A 485 -20.01 -17.52 -10.44
C LEU A 485 -18.92 -16.60 -9.89
N GLN A 486 -17.80 -17.19 -9.45
CA GLN A 486 -16.64 -16.42 -9.02
C GLN A 486 -15.98 -15.69 -10.20
N LEU A 487 -15.96 -14.36 -10.17
CA LEU A 487 -15.34 -13.55 -11.22
C LEU A 487 -13.86 -13.26 -10.94
N GLY A 488 -13.52 -12.98 -9.68
CA GLY A 488 -12.15 -12.67 -9.25
C GLY A 488 -12.05 -12.16 -7.81
N TRP A 489 -10.88 -11.66 -7.44
CA TRP A 489 -10.58 -11.24 -6.07
C TRP A 489 -9.90 -9.88 -6.04
N VAL A 490 -10.16 -9.09 -5.00
CA VAL A 490 -9.33 -7.96 -4.61
C VAL A 490 -8.68 -8.29 -3.27
N LEU A 491 -7.40 -7.97 -3.09
CA LEU A 491 -6.68 -8.17 -1.85
C LEU A 491 -5.99 -6.88 -1.42
N CYS A 492 -6.56 -6.22 -0.41
CA CYS A 492 -5.99 -5.01 0.19
C CYS A 492 -4.92 -5.43 1.22
N CYS A 493 -3.65 -5.15 0.94
CA CYS A 493 -2.51 -5.69 1.69
C CYS A 493 -1.79 -4.68 2.59
N ASP A 494 -2.26 -3.43 2.66
CA ASP A 494 -1.70 -2.46 3.61
C ASP A 494 -2.00 -2.91 5.05
N THR A 495 -0.94 -3.20 5.78
CA THR A 495 -0.95 -3.69 7.16
C THR A 495 -0.29 -2.71 8.13
N SER A 496 -0.19 -1.42 7.75
CA SER A 496 0.58 -0.39 8.47
C SER A 496 0.16 -0.16 9.92
N TYR A 497 -1.06 -0.56 10.29
CA TYR A 497 -1.64 -0.34 11.62
C TYR A 497 -1.82 -1.66 12.39
N SER A 498 -1.02 -2.67 12.06
CA SER A 498 -1.04 -3.97 12.76
C SER A 498 -0.91 -3.84 14.28
N GLY A 499 -0.10 -2.89 14.76
CA GLY A 499 0.13 -2.65 16.19
C GLY A 499 -1.07 -2.05 16.93
N ASP A 500 -2.10 -1.59 16.20
CA ASP A 500 -3.34 -1.02 16.74
C ASP A 500 -4.54 -1.96 16.66
N THR A 501 -4.36 -3.18 16.11
CA THR A 501 -5.47 -4.11 15.92
C THR A 501 -5.99 -4.66 17.24
N ASN A 502 -7.30 -4.60 17.46
CA ASN A 502 -7.95 -5.10 18.67
C ASN A 502 -8.33 -6.59 18.51
N TRP A 503 -8.36 -7.34 19.61
CA TRP A 503 -8.81 -8.73 19.64
C TRP A 503 -10.06 -8.88 20.51
N VAL A 504 -11.11 -9.48 19.95
CA VAL A 504 -12.37 -9.77 20.68
C VAL A 504 -12.25 -11.07 21.49
N ASN A 505 -11.41 -12.00 21.05
CA ASN A 505 -11.11 -13.22 21.82
C ASN A 505 -10.51 -12.84 23.19
N ARG A 506 -11.16 -13.28 24.29
CA ARG A 506 -10.73 -12.94 25.66
C ARG A 506 -9.34 -13.46 26.05
N ASP A 507 -8.85 -14.47 25.34
CA ASP A 507 -7.55 -15.12 25.55
C ASP A 507 -6.43 -14.55 24.67
N ARG A 508 -6.74 -13.58 23.79
CA ARG A 508 -5.76 -12.96 22.89
C ARG A 508 -5.57 -11.49 23.24
N GLN A 509 -4.33 -11.02 23.17
CA GLN A 509 -4.00 -9.63 23.45
C GLN A 509 -2.97 -9.13 22.44
N ASN A 510 -3.25 -7.98 21.83
CA ASN A 510 -2.31 -7.30 20.96
C ASN A 510 -1.06 -6.89 21.77
N MET A 511 0.13 -7.17 21.23
CA MET A 511 1.41 -6.80 21.83
C MET A 511 1.74 -5.30 21.70
N GLY A 512 0.90 -4.55 20.98
CA GLY A 512 0.96 -3.12 20.77
C GLY A 512 1.98 -2.67 19.73
N ARG A 513 2.14 -1.35 19.61
CA ARG A 513 3.10 -0.71 18.71
C ARG A 513 4.58 -0.97 19.05
N GLY A 514 4.87 -1.58 20.19
CA GLY A 514 6.24 -1.88 20.58
C GLY A 514 7.06 -0.63 20.84
N ARG A 515 8.37 -0.69 20.53
CA ARG A 515 9.30 0.45 20.71
C ARG A 515 9.64 1.18 19.41
N GLY A 516 9.26 0.61 18.27
CA GLY A 516 9.48 1.23 16.96
C GLY A 516 8.66 2.51 16.78
N PRO A 517 9.09 3.42 15.88
CA PRO A 517 8.31 4.59 15.50
C PRO A 517 7.09 4.26 14.62
N GLY A 518 7.06 3.06 14.01
CA GLY A 518 5.98 2.60 13.14
C GLY A 518 4.73 2.15 13.89
N PHE A 519 3.61 2.13 13.17
CA PHE A 519 2.30 1.70 13.70
C PHE A 519 2.09 0.17 13.60
N ARG A 520 3.05 -0.56 13.02
CA ARG A 520 2.98 -2.01 12.76
C ARG A 520 3.31 -2.89 13.97
N GLY A 521 3.84 -2.32 15.05
CA GLY A 521 4.28 -3.10 16.21
C GLY A 521 5.62 -3.80 16.01
N ASP A 522 6.07 -4.51 17.05
CA ASP A 522 7.36 -5.22 17.05
C ASP A 522 7.26 -6.65 16.49
N VAL A 523 6.05 -7.18 16.28
CA VAL A 523 5.84 -8.60 15.95
C VAL A 523 5.14 -8.84 14.62
N ALA A 524 4.16 -8.01 14.26
CA ALA A 524 3.29 -8.32 13.15
C ALA A 524 4.01 -8.23 11.82
N VAL A 525 3.69 -9.17 10.93
CA VAL A 525 4.18 -9.22 9.55
C VAL A 525 3.25 -10.08 8.70
N ALA A 526 3.07 -9.70 7.44
CA ALA A 526 2.23 -10.42 6.51
C ALA A 526 2.88 -10.41 5.13
N GLU A 527 3.21 -11.59 4.60
CA GLU A 527 3.66 -11.77 3.23
C GLU A 527 2.53 -12.37 2.39
N THR A 528 2.14 -11.65 1.34
CA THR A 528 1.22 -12.14 0.31
C THR A 528 2.01 -12.82 -0.80
N LEU A 529 1.65 -14.06 -1.12
CA LEU A 529 2.26 -14.88 -2.14
C LEU A 529 1.26 -15.21 -3.26
N VAL A 530 1.67 -14.98 -4.50
CA VAL A 530 0.90 -15.33 -5.69
C VAL A 530 1.76 -16.19 -6.60
N THR A 531 1.29 -17.39 -6.92
CA THR A 531 1.93 -18.26 -7.91
C THR A 531 1.21 -18.13 -9.26
N ILE A 532 1.97 -17.80 -10.29
CA ILE A 532 1.48 -17.62 -11.66
C ILE A 532 2.22 -18.58 -12.59
N ASP A 533 1.52 -19.28 -13.46
CA ASP A 533 2.14 -20.13 -14.47
C ASP A 533 2.65 -19.33 -15.69
N ASN A 534 3.34 -20.02 -16.59
CA ASN A 534 3.86 -19.41 -17.82
C ASN A 534 2.77 -18.87 -18.76
N GLU A 535 1.51 -19.31 -18.61
CA GLU A 535 0.37 -18.80 -19.38
C GLU A 535 -0.29 -17.59 -18.69
N GLY A 536 0.25 -17.14 -17.56
CA GLY A 536 -0.28 -16.01 -16.81
C GLY A 536 -1.49 -16.36 -15.94
N ARG A 537 -1.78 -17.64 -15.70
CA ARG A 537 -2.92 -18.06 -14.87
C ARG A 537 -2.51 -18.18 -13.42
N LEU A 538 -3.41 -17.78 -12.52
CA LEU A 538 -3.23 -17.94 -11.08
C LEU A 538 -3.31 -19.42 -10.71
N GLN A 539 -2.30 -19.91 -10.00
CA GLN A 539 -2.23 -21.28 -9.49
C GLN A 539 -2.46 -21.33 -7.98
N ASP A 540 -2.02 -20.29 -7.28
CA ASP A 540 -2.07 -20.23 -5.83
C ASP A 540 -2.04 -18.78 -5.35
N VAL A 541 -2.89 -18.45 -4.39
CA VAL A 541 -2.92 -17.14 -3.73
C VAL A 541 -3.09 -17.39 -2.24
N ARG A 542 -2.06 -17.07 -1.46
CA ARG A 542 -2.06 -17.25 0.00
C ARG A 542 -1.28 -16.13 0.65
N TRP A 543 -1.44 -15.98 1.95
CA TRP A 543 -0.60 -15.14 2.78
C TRP A 543 -0.28 -15.82 4.11
N HIS A 544 0.86 -15.46 4.68
CA HIS A 544 1.34 -15.97 5.96
C HIS A 544 2.13 -14.91 6.73
N GLY A 545 2.40 -15.19 7.99
CA GLY A 545 3.26 -14.33 8.81
C GLY A 545 2.98 -14.47 10.30
N VAL A 546 3.02 -13.34 11.00
CA VAL A 546 2.77 -13.24 12.44
C VAL A 546 1.73 -12.16 12.69
N LEU A 547 0.69 -12.49 13.45
CA LEU A 547 -0.35 -11.56 13.88
C LEU A 547 0.15 -10.63 15.00
N CYS A 548 -0.59 -9.56 15.30
CA CYS A 548 -0.17 -8.58 16.31
C CYS A 548 -0.09 -9.13 17.74
N ASP A 549 -0.67 -10.30 18.01
CA ASP A 549 -0.55 -11.02 19.28
C ASP A 549 0.62 -12.03 19.30
N GLY A 550 1.42 -12.09 18.23
CA GLY A 550 2.56 -13.00 18.09
C GLY A 550 2.20 -14.38 17.51
N THR A 551 0.95 -14.63 17.15
CA THR A 551 0.53 -15.91 16.57
C THR A 551 1.03 -16.06 15.13
N LEU A 552 1.74 -17.15 14.85
CA LEU A 552 2.12 -17.53 13.49
C LEU A 552 0.89 -18.05 12.72
N TYR A 553 0.77 -17.69 11.45
CA TYR A 553 -0.35 -18.14 10.63
C TYR A 553 0.07 -18.41 9.18
N GLU A 554 -0.66 -19.30 8.53
CA GLU A 554 -0.67 -19.49 7.07
C GLU A 554 -2.12 -19.76 6.65
N THR A 555 -2.55 -19.08 5.60
CA THR A 555 -3.90 -19.24 5.04
C THR A 555 -3.98 -20.41 4.07
N GLU A 556 -5.20 -20.94 3.89
CA GLU A 556 -5.50 -21.79 2.75
C GLU A 556 -5.36 -21.01 1.42
N ASN A 557 -5.26 -21.74 0.31
CA ASN A 557 -5.23 -21.12 -1.00
C ASN A 557 -6.59 -20.46 -1.29
N LEU A 558 -6.61 -19.15 -1.51
CA LEU A 558 -7.81 -18.37 -1.81
C LEU A 558 -8.57 -18.88 -3.06
N LEU A 559 -7.87 -19.58 -3.96
CA LEU A 559 -8.46 -20.16 -5.16
C LEU A 559 -9.13 -21.53 -4.93
N SER A 560 -8.99 -22.13 -3.75
CA SER A 560 -9.61 -23.42 -3.48
C SER A 560 -11.11 -23.27 -3.23
N SER A 561 -11.92 -24.02 -3.98
CA SER A 561 -13.38 -24.10 -3.84
C SER A 561 -13.75 -25.15 -2.80
N SER A 562 -13.53 -24.90 -1.51
CA SER A 562 -14.10 -25.77 -0.47
C SER A 562 -15.54 -25.34 -0.21
N SER A 563 -16.50 -26.19 -0.59
CA SER A 563 -17.95 -25.94 -0.43
C SER A 563 -18.42 -25.91 1.02
N CYS A 564 -17.56 -26.25 1.98
CA CYS A 564 -17.88 -26.34 3.41
C CYS A 564 -17.20 -25.26 4.27
N ALA A 565 -16.42 -24.34 3.67
CA ALA A 565 -15.75 -23.26 4.39
C ALA A 565 -16.59 -21.98 4.39
N PRO A 566 -16.45 -21.10 5.41
CA PRO A 566 -17.01 -19.76 5.34
C PRO A 566 -16.46 -19.02 4.13
N SER A 567 -17.32 -18.20 3.52
CA SER A 567 -17.00 -17.48 2.29
C SER A 567 -15.95 -16.39 2.57
N VAL A 568 -14.67 -16.74 2.41
CA VAL A 568 -13.56 -15.78 2.50
C VAL A 568 -13.81 -14.62 1.55
N GLY A 569 -13.52 -13.40 2.00
CA GLY A 569 -13.78 -12.18 1.26
C GLY A 569 -15.26 -11.84 1.15
N TYR A 570 -16.07 -12.27 2.12
CA TYR A 570 -17.49 -11.99 2.20
C TYR A 570 -17.94 -11.80 3.66
N LEU A 571 -19.20 -11.39 3.85
CA LEU A 571 -19.81 -11.31 5.17
C LEU A 571 -19.78 -12.66 5.87
N ALA A 572 -19.40 -12.65 7.14
CA ALA A 572 -19.47 -13.82 8.01
C ALA A 572 -20.92 -14.07 8.43
N ASP A 573 -21.29 -15.34 8.57
CA ASP A 573 -22.62 -15.78 8.96
C ASP A 573 -22.58 -16.93 9.98
N GLY A 574 -23.76 -17.21 10.54
CA GLY A 574 -24.00 -18.39 11.38
C GLY A 574 -23.12 -18.49 12.62
N ASP A 575 -22.67 -19.71 12.89
CA ASP A 575 -21.96 -20.10 14.12
C ASP A 575 -20.53 -19.54 14.23
N TRP A 576 -20.03 -18.85 13.21
CA TRP A 576 -18.69 -18.26 13.21
C TRP A 576 -18.65 -16.89 13.90
N LEU A 577 -19.80 -16.24 14.07
CA LEU A 577 -19.88 -14.90 14.64
C LEU A 577 -19.59 -14.92 16.14
N PRO A 578 -18.88 -13.89 16.67
CA PRO A 578 -18.75 -13.74 18.11
C PRO A 578 -20.10 -13.41 18.75
N ASP A 579 -20.24 -13.71 20.05
CA ASP A 579 -21.41 -13.31 20.84
C ASP A 579 -21.66 -11.80 20.72
N GLN A 580 -22.92 -11.38 20.55
CA GLN A 580 -23.30 -9.97 20.31
C GLN A 580 -22.79 -9.01 21.39
N ASP A 581 -22.69 -9.45 22.65
CA ASP A 581 -22.17 -8.64 23.76
C ASP A 581 -20.67 -8.27 23.60
N GLY A 582 -19.96 -8.88 22.63
CA GLY A 582 -18.54 -8.67 22.36
C GLY A 582 -18.22 -7.91 21.07
N THR A 583 -19.21 -7.48 20.28
CA THR A 583 -18.95 -6.79 19.01
C THR A 583 -18.66 -5.30 19.24
N PRO A 584 -17.46 -4.80 18.88
CA PRO A 584 -17.04 -3.43 19.21
C PRO A 584 -17.72 -2.36 18.35
N HIS A 585 -18.30 -2.75 17.21
CA HIS A 585 -18.91 -1.87 16.23
C HIS A 585 -20.23 -2.46 15.74
N GLU A 586 -21.11 -1.58 15.25
CA GLU A 586 -22.38 -1.97 14.59
C GLU A 586 -22.16 -2.51 13.17
N THR A 587 -20.93 -2.43 12.65
CA THR A 587 -20.55 -2.92 11.33
C THR A 587 -20.52 -4.45 11.31
N PRO A 588 -20.88 -5.08 10.17
CA PRO A 588 -20.88 -6.52 10.06
C PRO A 588 -19.46 -7.10 10.09
N TRP A 589 -19.36 -8.38 10.42
CA TRP A 589 -18.10 -9.12 10.38
C TRP A 589 -17.78 -9.59 8.97
N TRP A 590 -16.51 -9.45 8.59
CA TRP A 590 -15.98 -9.87 7.31
C TRP A 590 -15.04 -11.06 7.48
N THR A 591 -15.21 -12.10 6.67
CA THR A 591 -14.36 -13.28 6.69
C THR A 591 -13.04 -12.97 5.97
N LYS A 592 -11.99 -12.67 6.73
CA LYS A 592 -10.67 -12.35 6.16
C LYS A 592 -9.92 -13.57 5.68
N ALA A 593 -9.93 -14.67 6.43
CA ALA A 593 -9.08 -15.80 6.13
C ALA A 593 -9.63 -17.11 6.68
N LEU A 594 -9.42 -18.18 5.92
CA LEU A 594 -9.42 -19.55 6.43
C LEU A 594 -7.97 -19.97 6.63
N MET A 595 -7.62 -20.37 7.84
CA MET A 595 -6.28 -20.82 8.22
C MET A 595 -6.10 -22.30 7.86
N ALA A 596 -4.85 -22.72 7.68
CA ALA A 596 -4.52 -24.12 7.38
C ALA A 596 -4.92 -25.12 8.48
N ASP A 597 -5.21 -24.65 9.70
CA ASP A 597 -5.73 -25.47 10.81
C ASP A 597 -7.27 -25.51 10.88
N GLY A 598 -7.95 -24.89 9.91
CA GLY A 598 -9.41 -24.78 9.82
C GLY A 598 -10.01 -23.65 10.65
N SER A 599 -9.20 -22.89 11.41
CA SER A 599 -9.69 -21.67 12.09
C SER A 599 -9.97 -20.56 11.08
N VAL A 600 -10.85 -19.64 11.46
CA VAL A 600 -11.35 -18.58 10.57
C VAL A 600 -11.09 -17.25 11.25
N LEU A 601 -10.40 -16.35 10.55
CA LEU A 601 -10.28 -14.98 11.00
C LEU A 601 -11.40 -14.12 10.44
N LEU A 602 -12.13 -13.51 11.34
CA LEU A 602 -13.11 -12.47 11.07
C LEU A 602 -12.55 -11.11 11.48
N SER A 603 -12.93 -10.06 10.76
CA SER A 603 -12.64 -8.69 11.15
C SER A 603 -13.83 -7.76 10.97
N THR A 604 -13.84 -6.72 11.77
CA THR A 604 -14.74 -5.57 11.64
C THR A 604 -13.91 -4.30 11.87
N ALA A 605 -14.32 -3.18 11.28
CA ALA A 605 -13.58 -1.94 11.40
C ALA A 605 -14.47 -0.70 11.35
N LYS A 606 -13.98 0.37 11.96
CA LYS A 606 -14.50 1.74 11.82
C LYS A 606 -13.33 2.71 11.66
N GLY A 607 -13.14 3.21 10.44
CA GLY A 607 -11.98 4.01 10.08
C GLY A 607 -10.70 3.19 10.19
N TYR A 608 -9.80 3.57 11.10
CA TYR A 608 -8.55 2.84 11.39
C TYR A 608 -8.64 1.93 12.62
N ASP A 609 -9.78 1.92 13.31
CA ASP A 609 -10.02 0.99 14.42
C ASP A 609 -10.44 -0.36 13.84
N VAL A 610 -9.52 -1.33 13.86
CA VAL A 610 -9.72 -2.67 13.31
C VAL A 610 -9.77 -3.67 14.47
N SER A 611 -10.83 -4.47 14.50
CA SER A 611 -11.02 -5.53 15.48
C SER A 611 -11.07 -6.90 14.81
N ASN A 612 -10.32 -7.85 15.36
CA ASN A 612 -10.22 -9.22 14.90
C ASN A 612 -10.90 -10.20 15.87
N TYR A 613 -11.44 -11.27 15.30
CA TYR A 613 -11.96 -12.42 16.01
C TYR A 613 -11.52 -13.70 15.29
N MET A 614 -10.89 -14.62 16.03
CA MET A 614 -10.54 -15.94 15.54
C MET A 614 -11.57 -16.95 15.99
N ALA A 615 -12.39 -17.39 15.05
CA ALA A 615 -13.36 -18.45 15.25
C ALA A 615 -12.68 -19.80 15.03
N LYS A 616 -12.92 -20.76 15.91
CA LYS A 616 -12.43 -22.14 15.76
C LYS A 616 -13.59 -22.98 15.25
N PRO A 617 -13.35 -23.96 14.35
CA PRO A 617 -14.39 -24.89 13.95
C PRO A 617 -14.93 -25.53 15.23
N HIS A 618 -16.26 -25.60 15.35
CA HIS A 618 -16.87 -26.38 16.41
C HIS A 618 -16.24 -27.77 16.33
N GLN A 619 -15.45 -28.12 17.35
CA GLN A 619 -15.20 -29.52 17.62
C GLN A 619 -16.59 -30.06 17.88
N SER A 620 -17.20 -30.65 16.84
CA SER A 620 -18.42 -31.42 16.98
C SER A 620 -18.15 -32.27 18.20
N GLN A 621 -18.82 -31.99 19.31
CA GLN A 621 -18.72 -32.84 20.47
C GLN A 621 -19.11 -34.20 19.90
N GLY A 622 -18.12 -35.08 19.72
CA GLY A 622 -18.40 -36.42 19.23
C GLY A 622 -19.54 -36.94 20.09
N PRO A 623 -20.52 -37.66 19.49
CA PRO A 623 -21.74 -38.06 20.20
C PRO A 623 -21.33 -38.53 21.58
N ALA A 624 -21.79 -37.82 22.62
CA ALA A 624 -21.33 -38.03 23.98
C ALA A 624 -21.31 -39.53 24.21
N GLU A 625 -20.11 -40.10 24.46
CA GLU A 625 -19.99 -41.54 24.72
C GLU A 625 -21.04 -41.87 25.78
N GLU A 626 -22.11 -42.55 25.35
CA GLU A 626 -23.16 -42.99 26.25
C GLU A 626 -22.44 -43.85 27.29
N ALA A 627 -22.36 -43.32 28.51
CA ALA A 627 -21.80 -44.05 29.63
C ALA A 627 -22.48 -45.42 29.66
N PRO A 628 -21.72 -46.53 29.64
CA PRO A 628 -22.31 -47.85 29.54
C PRO A 628 -23.29 -48.04 30.70
N SER A 629 -24.57 -48.22 30.36
CA SER A 629 -25.61 -48.50 31.34
C SER A 629 -25.21 -49.73 32.15
N GLN A 630 -24.90 -49.56 33.42
CA GLN A 630 -24.75 -50.68 34.35
C GLN A 630 -26.10 -51.38 34.46
N LYS A 631 -26.16 -52.62 33.98
CA LYS A 631 -27.23 -53.58 34.26
C LYS A 631 -26.96 -54.31 35.56
#